data_AF-A0A2H5FPZ3-F1
#
_entry.id   AF-A0A2H5FPZ3-F1
#
_cell.length_a   1.000
_cell.length_b   1.000
_cell.length_c   1.000
_cell.angle_alpha   90.00
_cell.angle_beta   90.00
_cell.angle_gamma   90.00
#
_symmetry.space_group_name_H-M   'P 1'
#
loop_
_entity.id
_entity.type
_entity.pdbx_description
1 polymer ?
#
loop_
_entity_poly.entity_id
_entity_poly.type
_entity_poly.pdbx_seq_one_letter_code
_entity_poly.pdbx_strand_id
1 'polypeptide(L)'
;MNTELQVKIALQKNKIEQFINQMRQILSNTPDEVEKENRLEIFDTLLLLATYADPAELENELKSSLPQYENNSTINYICRKLREINGFCKCSLSDEHEVYQDLFSALTHTSSRTKYSVRELLSETISNLIIETTNAAGIYQISPPR
;
A
#
# COMPACT_ATOMS: atom_id res chain seq x y z
N MET A 1 23.19 -3.03 10.71
CA MET A 1 22.32 -2.48 9.66
C MET A 1 22.59 -0.99 9.55
N ASN A 2 22.65 -0.40 8.36
CA ASN A 2 22.97 1.03 8.22
C ASN A 2 21.83 1.88 8.85
N THR A 3 22.14 2.73 9.83
CA THR A 3 21.19 3.61 10.52
C THR A 3 20.46 4.53 9.53
N GLU A 4 21.16 5.05 8.52
CA GLU A 4 20.56 5.90 7.49
C GLU A 4 19.52 5.13 6.66
N LEU A 5 19.84 3.89 6.28
CA LEU A 5 18.91 3.03 5.55
C LEU A 5 17.63 2.76 6.36
N GLN A 6 17.77 2.50 7.67
CA GLN A 6 16.62 2.31 8.56
C GLN A 6 15.73 3.55 8.62
N VAL A 7 16.33 4.74 8.72
CA VAL A 7 15.59 6.01 8.70
C VAL A 7 14.84 6.17 7.38
N LYS A 8 15.49 5.91 6.24
CA LYS A 8 14.84 6.02 4.92
C LYS A 8 13.69 5.03 4.75
N ILE A 9 13.84 3.78 5.20
CA ILE A 9 12.75 2.79 5.19
C ILE A 9 11.59 3.24 6.09
N ALA A 10 11.88 3.74 7.29
CA ALA A 10 10.85 4.26 8.19
C ALA A 10 10.11 5.46 7.59
N LEU A 11 10.80 6.35 6.87
CA LEU A 11 10.15 7.46 6.17
C LEU A 11 9.18 6.97 5.08
N GLN A 12 9.54 5.92 4.33
CA GLN A 12 8.65 5.34 3.33
C GLN A 12 7.44 4.62 3.96
N LYS A 13 7.68 3.89 5.07
CA LYS A 13 6.59 3.33 5.89
C LYS A 13 5.60 4.42 6.30
N ASN A 14 6.10 5.53 6.85
CA ASN A 14 5.25 6.65 7.31
C ASN A 14 4.45 7.30 6.17
N LYS A 15 5.02 7.42 4.97
CA LYS A 15 4.30 7.95 3.80
C LYS A 15 3.12 7.06 3.40
N ILE A 16 3.31 5.75 3.42
CA ILE A 16 2.25 4.78 3.10
C ILE A 16 1.19 4.78 4.20
N GLU A 17 1.59 4.82 5.47
CA GLU A 17 0.66 4.95 6.60
C GLU A 17 -0.19 6.22 6.51
N GLN A 18 0.44 7.36 6.19
CA GLN A 18 -0.28 8.62 5.95
C GLN A 18 -1.27 8.51 4.81
N PHE A 19 -0.88 7.88 3.70
CA PHE A 19 -1.79 7.60 2.58
C PHE A 19 -3.01 6.78 3.03
N ILE A 20 -2.80 5.67 3.74
CA ILE A 20 -3.88 4.80 4.24
C ILE A 20 -4.83 5.60 5.13
N ASN A 21 -4.29 6.35 6.10
CA ASN A 21 -5.08 7.16 7.03
C ASN A 21 -5.88 8.24 6.31
N GLN A 22 -5.28 8.94 5.34
CA GLN A 22 -5.97 9.95 4.53
C GLN A 22 -7.11 9.34 3.72
N MET A 23 -6.89 8.19 3.08
CA MET A 23 -7.94 7.55 2.28
C MET A 23 -9.08 7.06 3.15
N ARG A 24 -8.80 6.47 4.31
CA ARG A 24 -9.85 6.07 5.27
C ARG A 24 -10.70 7.27 5.71
N GLN A 25 -10.08 8.42 5.99
CA GLN A 25 -10.82 9.65 6.31
C GLN A 25 -11.72 10.11 5.17
N ILE A 26 -11.22 10.11 3.93
CA ILE A 26 -12.00 10.50 2.75
C ILE A 26 -13.16 9.55 2.49
N LEU A 27 -12.90 8.23 2.55
CA LEU A 27 -13.89 7.20 2.28
C LEU A 27 -14.97 7.15 3.37
N SER A 28 -14.61 7.49 4.61
CA SER A 28 -15.54 7.63 5.73
C SER A 28 -16.40 8.90 5.68
N ASN A 29 -16.15 9.81 4.73
CA ASN A 29 -16.89 11.06 4.62
C ASN A 29 -18.23 10.87 3.90
N THR A 30 -19.13 10.13 4.53
CA THR A 30 -20.53 9.95 4.12
C THR A 30 -21.39 9.78 5.38
N PRO A 31 -22.62 10.33 5.41
CA PRO A 31 -23.54 10.11 6.53
C PRO A 31 -24.19 8.71 6.51
N ASP A 32 -24.08 7.97 5.42
CA ASP A 32 -24.58 6.60 5.31
C ASP A 32 -23.54 5.62 5.87
N GLU A 33 -23.83 5.06 7.05
CA GLU A 33 -22.94 4.12 7.74
C GLU A 33 -22.72 2.82 6.95
N VAL A 34 -23.72 2.33 6.21
CA VAL A 34 -23.58 1.12 5.39
C VAL A 34 -22.68 1.39 4.19
N GLU A 35 -22.87 2.53 3.54
CA GLU A 35 -21.99 2.95 2.44
C GLU A 35 -20.56 3.16 2.93
N LYS A 36 -20.38 3.79 4.09
CA LYS A 36 -19.07 3.99 4.74
C LYS A 36 -18.36 2.67 5.00
N GLU A 37 -19.04 1.70 5.62
CA GLU A 37 -18.48 0.38 5.90
C GLU A 37 -18.04 -0.31 4.60
N ASN A 38 -18.91 -0.34 3.59
CA ASN A 38 -18.61 -0.93 2.29
C ASN A 38 -17.38 -0.28 1.61
N ARG A 39 -17.28 1.05 1.64
CA ARG A 39 -16.15 1.78 1.04
C ARG A 39 -14.83 1.45 1.74
N LEU A 40 -14.84 1.33 3.07
CA LEU A 40 -13.66 0.97 3.86
C LEU A 40 -13.27 -0.49 3.64
N GLU A 41 -14.22 -1.41 3.60
CA GLU A 41 -13.97 -2.83 3.34
C GLU A 41 -13.36 -3.06 1.95
N ILE A 42 -13.90 -2.41 0.90
CA ILE A 42 -13.33 -2.46 -0.45
C ILE A 42 -11.89 -1.93 -0.44
N PHE A 43 -11.64 -0.81 0.23
CA PHE A 43 -10.30 -0.22 0.29
C PHE A 43 -9.30 -1.11 1.04
N ASP A 44 -9.68 -1.68 2.17
CA ASP A 44 -8.83 -2.59 2.95
C ASP A 44 -8.56 -3.90 2.20
N THR A 45 -9.55 -4.41 1.46
CA THR A 45 -9.39 -5.57 0.57
C THR A 45 -8.39 -5.29 -0.54
N LEU A 46 -8.51 -4.14 -1.21
CA LEU A 46 -7.56 -3.71 -2.26
C LEU A 46 -6.15 -3.47 -1.70
N LEU A 47 -6.03 -2.93 -0.48
CA LEU A 47 -4.74 -2.79 0.22
C LEU A 47 -4.09 -4.15 0.47
N LEU A 48 -4.86 -5.12 0.99
CA LEU A 48 -4.37 -6.48 1.21
C LEU A 48 -3.93 -7.12 -0.09
N LEU A 49 -4.76 -7.06 -1.13
CA LEU A 49 -4.42 -7.57 -2.47
C LEU A 49 -3.12 -6.96 -2.99
N ALA A 50 -2.91 -5.65 -2.80
CA ALA A 50 -1.67 -5.00 -3.22
C ALA A 50 -0.42 -5.63 -2.57
N THR A 51 -0.52 -6.28 -1.41
CA THR A 51 0.65 -6.92 -0.78
C THR A 51 1.09 -8.24 -1.43
N TYR A 52 0.17 -9.02 -2.00
CA TYR A 52 0.46 -10.40 -2.43
C TYR A 52 0.10 -10.70 -3.88
N ALA A 53 -0.95 -10.07 -4.42
CA ALA A 53 -1.47 -10.35 -5.75
C ALA A 53 -0.42 -10.06 -6.83
N ASP A 54 -0.51 -10.78 -7.93
CA ASP A 54 0.30 -10.44 -9.10
C ASP A 54 -0.21 -9.14 -9.75
N PRO A 55 0.65 -8.34 -10.40
CA PRO A 55 0.25 -7.02 -10.91
C PRO A 55 -0.98 -7.06 -11.85
N ALA A 56 -1.12 -8.12 -12.65
CA ALA A 56 -2.26 -8.29 -13.55
C ALA A 56 -3.57 -8.61 -12.79
N GLU A 57 -3.48 -9.40 -11.71
CA GLU A 57 -4.62 -9.71 -10.85
C GLU A 57 -5.09 -8.46 -10.10
N LEU A 58 -4.15 -7.71 -9.53
CA LEU A 58 -4.44 -6.42 -8.90
C LEU A 58 -5.11 -5.45 -9.89
N GLU A 59 -4.61 -5.35 -11.11
CA GLU A 59 -5.18 -4.45 -12.12
C GLU A 59 -6.62 -4.85 -12.50
N ASN A 60 -6.90 -6.15 -12.58
CA ASN A 60 -8.26 -6.63 -12.83
C ASN A 60 -9.19 -6.26 -11.67
N GLU A 61 -8.74 -6.45 -10.43
CA GLU A 61 -9.57 -6.13 -9.26
C GLU A 61 -9.79 -4.63 -9.08
N LEU A 62 -8.79 -3.80 -9.39
CA LEU A 62 -8.96 -2.34 -9.43
C LEU A 62 -10.03 -1.93 -10.43
N LYS A 63 -10.10 -2.57 -11.60
CA LYS A 63 -11.09 -2.26 -12.63
C LYS A 63 -12.51 -2.72 -12.26
N SER A 64 -12.65 -3.89 -11.63
CA SER A 64 -13.95 -4.42 -11.19
C SER A 64 -14.50 -3.62 -10.01
N SER A 65 -13.67 -3.37 -9.00
CA SER A 65 -14.06 -2.72 -7.75
C SER A 65 -14.21 -1.20 -7.91
N LEU A 66 -13.49 -0.57 -8.85
CA LEU A 66 -13.47 0.89 -9.05
C LEU A 66 -13.73 1.29 -10.52
N PRO A 67 -14.91 0.99 -11.10
CA PRO A 67 -15.19 1.11 -12.53
C PRO A 67 -15.18 2.54 -13.10
N GLN A 68 -15.09 3.58 -12.25
CA GLN A 68 -14.99 4.98 -12.66
C GLN A 68 -13.58 5.58 -12.52
N TYR A 69 -12.53 4.75 -12.42
CA TYR A 69 -11.18 5.23 -12.14
C TYR A 69 -10.72 6.33 -13.11
N GLU A 70 -11.03 6.23 -14.41
CA GLU A 70 -10.56 7.20 -15.42
C GLU A 70 -11.06 8.63 -15.21
N ASN A 71 -12.25 8.82 -14.61
CA ASN A 71 -12.90 10.12 -14.51
C ASN A 71 -12.82 10.75 -13.11
N ASN A 72 -12.32 10.01 -12.11
CA ASN A 72 -12.27 10.48 -10.73
C ASN A 72 -10.80 10.58 -10.25
N SER A 73 -10.35 11.81 -9.97
CA SER A 73 -8.97 12.08 -9.54
C SER A 73 -8.59 11.36 -8.25
N THR A 74 -9.52 11.18 -7.31
CA THR A 74 -9.28 10.47 -6.05
C THR A 74 -9.11 8.98 -6.30
N ILE A 75 -9.98 8.38 -7.12
CA ILE A 75 -9.88 6.96 -7.47
C ILE A 75 -8.58 6.69 -8.25
N ASN A 76 -8.25 7.55 -9.23
CA ASN A 76 -6.98 7.47 -9.94
C ASN A 76 -5.77 7.54 -8.99
N TYR A 77 -5.82 8.43 -8.01
CA TYR A 77 -4.77 8.56 -7.00
C TYR A 77 -4.64 7.28 -6.16
N ILE A 78 -5.75 6.70 -5.71
CA ILE A 78 -5.79 5.43 -4.97
C ILE A 78 -5.19 4.31 -5.82
N CYS A 79 -5.66 4.10 -7.04
CA CYS A 79 -5.16 3.05 -7.93
C CYS A 79 -3.66 3.19 -8.19
N ARG A 80 -3.17 4.42 -8.42
CA ARG A 80 -1.72 4.66 -8.59
C ARG A 80 -0.93 4.26 -7.34
N LYS A 81 -1.42 4.61 -6.16
CA LYS A 81 -0.74 4.29 -4.89
C LYS A 81 -0.78 2.79 -4.58
N LEU A 82 -1.88 2.10 -4.88
CA LEU A 82 -1.98 0.64 -4.72
C LEU A 82 -1.03 -0.11 -5.66
N ARG A 83 -0.88 0.35 -6.91
CA ARG A 83 0.12 -0.21 -7.85
C ARG A 83 1.55 -0.01 -7.36
N GLU A 84 1.86 1.16 -6.82
CA GLU A 84 3.19 1.46 -6.26
C GLU A 84 3.48 0.56 -5.04
N ILE A 85 2.51 0.43 -4.12
CA ILE A 85 2.58 -0.50 -2.98
C ILE A 85 2.83 -1.93 -3.46
N ASN A 86 2.08 -2.40 -4.45
CA ASN A 86 2.29 -3.73 -5.02
C ASN A 86 3.67 -3.91 -5.63
N GLY A 87 4.15 -2.88 -6.34
CA GLY A 87 5.51 -2.81 -6.84
C GLY A 87 6.56 -2.99 -5.75
N PHE A 88 6.38 -2.35 -4.59
CA PHE A 88 7.27 -2.52 -3.45
C PHE A 88 7.17 -3.92 -2.84
N CYS A 89 5.96 -4.40 -2.52
CA CYS A 89 5.76 -5.69 -1.86
C CYS A 89 6.24 -6.86 -2.73
N LYS A 90 6.06 -6.78 -4.05
CA LYS A 90 6.51 -7.81 -5.01
C LYS A 90 7.95 -7.61 -5.49
N CYS A 91 8.65 -6.58 -4.98
CA CYS A 91 10.01 -6.20 -5.40
C CYS A 91 10.16 -6.05 -6.94
N SER A 92 9.09 -5.63 -7.62
CA SER A 92 8.97 -5.63 -9.08
C SER A 92 9.26 -4.27 -9.72
N LEU A 93 9.39 -3.21 -8.91
CA LEU A 93 9.78 -1.89 -9.40
C LEU A 93 11.23 -1.86 -9.88
N SER A 94 11.47 -1.00 -10.86
CA SER A 94 12.79 -0.79 -11.45
C SER A 94 13.76 -0.15 -10.46
N ASP A 95 15.06 -0.38 -10.64
CA ASP A 95 16.11 0.27 -9.86
C ASP A 95 16.03 1.80 -9.93
N GLU A 96 15.55 2.35 -11.04
CA GLU A 96 15.37 3.78 -11.31
C GLU A 96 14.19 4.39 -10.55
N HIS A 97 13.37 3.59 -9.87
CA HIS A 97 12.32 4.11 -9.02
C HIS A 97 12.90 5.01 -7.93
N GLU A 98 12.33 6.20 -7.73
CA GLU A 98 12.89 7.24 -6.87
C GLU A 98 13.18 6.74 -5.44
N VAL A 99 12.27 5.94 -4.89
CA VAL A 99 12.41 5.35 -3.55
C VAL A 99 13.59 4.37 -3.49
N TYR A 100 13.81 3.57 -4.53
CA TYR A 100 14.91 2.62 -4.57
C TYR A 100 16.25 3.34 -4.75
N GLN A 101 16.31 4.34 -5.63
CA GLN A 101 17.52 5.19 -5.77
C GLN A 101 17.88 5.86 -4.44
N ASP A 102 16.91 6.42 -3.73
CA ASP A 102 17.12 7.04 -2.43
C ASP A 102 17.63 6.03 -1.39
N LEU A 103 17.07 4.82 -1.34
CA LEU A 103 17.54 3.76 -0.44
C LEU A 103 18.95 3.28 -0.79
N PHE A 104 19.24 3.09 -2.08
CA PHE A 104 20.54 2.59 -2.54
C PHE A 104 21.66 3.61 -2.37
N SER A 105 21.35 4.91 -2.34
CA SER A 105 22.33 5.97 -2.05
C SER A 105 22.97 5.85 -0.66
N ALA A 106 22.28 5.21 0.29
CA ALA A 106 22.80 4.94 1.64
C ALA A 106 23.75 3.72 1.69
N LEU A 107 23.97 3.00 0.58
CA LEU A 107 24.82 1.81 0.55
C LEU A 107 26.25 2.17 0.16
N THR A 108 27.22 1.70 0.92
CA THR A 108 28.66 1.83 0.59
C THR A 108 29.08 0.95 -0.59
N HIS A 109 28.42 -0.20 -0.77
CA HIS A 109 28.63 -1.11 -1.89
C HIS A 109 27.30 -1.62 -2.44
N THR A 110 27.00 -1.24 -3.69
CA THR A 110 25.75 -1.55 -4.38
C THR A 110 25.92 -2.78 -5.27
N SER A 111 25.88 -3.97 -4.67
CA SER A 111 25.75 -5.23 -5.43
C SER A 111 24.28 -5.53 -5.72
N SER A 112 23.99 -6.32 -6.76
CA SER A 112 22.62 -6.77 -7.05
C SER A 112 21.99 -7.50 -5.85
N ARG A 113 22.79 -8.28 -5.11
CA ARG A 113 22.35 -8.96 -3.89
C ARG A 113 21.99 -7.96 -2.79
N THR A 114 22.83 -6.96 -2.56
CA THR A 114 22.57 -5.92 -1.54
C THR A 114 21.30 -5.14 -1.89
N LYS A 115 21.13 -4.76 -3.16
CA LYS A 115 19.92 -4.07 -3.64
C LYS A 115 18.67 -4.92 -3.40
N TYR A 116 18.72 -6.20 -3.76
CA TYR A 116 17.62 -7.12 -3.54
C TYR A 116 17.25 -7.24 -2.05
N SER A 117 18.22 -7.44 -1.15
CA SER A 117 17.95 -7.48 0.29
C SER A 117 17.35 -6.19 0.86
N VAL A 118 17.71 -5.02 0.30
CA VAL A 118 17.06 -3.76 0.67
C VAL A 118 15.61 -3.69 0.20
N ARG A 119 15.31 -4.22 -1.00
CA ARG A 119 13.92 -4.32 -1.49
C ARG A 119 13.09 -5.26 -0.63
N GLU A 120 13.64 -6.42 -0.28
CA GLU A 120 12.96 -7.37 0.61
C GLU A 120 12.65 -6.75 1.97
N LEU A 121 13.61 -6.02 2.55
CA LEU A 121 13.38 -5.33 3.82
C LEU A 121 12.28 -4.27 3.72
N LEU A 122 12.25 -3.48 2.63
CA LEU A 122 11.17 -2.52 2.39
C LEU A 122 9.83 -3.23 2.17
N SER A 123 9.82 -4.29 1.36
CA SER A 123 8.65 -5.12 1.07
C SER A 123 8.04 -5.67 2.36
N GLU A 124 8.84 -6.29 3.21
CA GLU A 124 8.42 -6.84 4.49
C GLU A 124 7.88 -5.73 5.40
N THR A 125 8.58 -4.58 5.47
CA THR A 125 8.15 -3.44 6.29
C THR A 125 6.77 -2.91 5.87
N ILE A 126 6.53 -2.77 4.56
CA ILE A 126 5.26 -2.26 4.01
C ILE A 126 4.16 -3.31 4.15
N SER A 127 4.46 -4.58 3.84
CA SER A 127 3.50 -5.67 3.96
C SER A 127 3.01 -5.83 5.40
N ASN A 128 3.93 -5.79 6.38
CA ASN A 128 3.58 -5.85 7.79
C ASN A 128 2.74 -4.66 8.23
N LEU A 129 3.07 -3.43 7.80
CA LEU A 129 2.24 -2.26 8.06
C LEU A 129 0.80 -2.48 7.55
N ILE A 130 0.65 -2.94 6.31
CA ILE A 130 -0.67 -3.14 5.72
C ILE A 130 -1.44 -4.22 6.50
N ILE A 131 -0.85 -5.39 6.73
CA ILE A 131 -1.46 -6.48 7.49
C ILE A 131 -1.89 -6.01 8.89
N GLU A 132 -1.04 -5.27 9.61
CA GLU A 132 -1.36 -4.73 10.93
C GLU A 132 -2.54 -3.75 10.86
N THR A 133 -2.51 -2.82 9.89
CA THR A 133 -3.55 -1.79 9.76
C THR A 133 -4.89 -2.33 9.28
N THR A 134 -4.91 -3.39 8.48
CA THR A 134 -6.14 -4.05 8.00
C THR A 134 -6.69 -5.03 9.02
N ASN A 135 -5.84 -5.75 9.77
CA ASN A 135 -6.29 -6.59 10.89
C ASN A 135 -6.87 -5.75 12.03
N ALA A 136 -6.29 -4.59 12.32
CA ALA A 136 -6.85 -3.65 13.29
C ALA A 136 -8.18 -3.06 12.82
N ALA A 137 -8.38 -2.93 11.50
CA ALA A 137 -9.64 -2.50 10.89
C ALA A 137 -10.71 -3.60 10.85
N GLY A 138 -10.32 -4.88 10.79
CA GLY A 138 -11.23 -6.04 10.95
C GLY A 138 -11.98 -6.13 12.30
N ILE A 139 -11.80 -5.14 13.18
CA ILE A 139 -12.61 -4.90 14.39
C ILE A 139 -13.87 -4.06 14.06
N TYR A 140 -14.19 -3.81 12.78
CA TYR A 140 -15.57 -3.49 12.38
C TYR A 140 -16.42 -4.74 12.65
N GLN A 141 -16.90 -4.84 13.89
CA GLN A 141 -17.75 -5.91 14.34
C GLN A 141 -19.01 -5.87 13.48
N ILE A 142 -19.15 -6.89 12.65
CA ILE A 142 -20.42 -7.41 12.19
C ILE A 142 -21.32 -7.48 13.43
N SER A 143 -22.19 -6.47 13.60
CA SER A 143 -23.30 -6.60 14.52
C SER A 143 -24.22 -7.62 13.88
N PRO A 144 -24.41 -8.81 14.47
CA PRO A 144 -25.38 -9.73 13.91
C PRO A 144 -26.76 -9.06 14.03
N PRO A 145 -27.62 -9.17 13.00
CA PRO A 145 -28.96 -8.63 13.11
C PRO A 145 -29.73 -9.44 14.14
N ARG A 146 -30.04 -8.86 15.30
CA ARG A 146 -31.18 -9.24 16.15
C ARG A 146 -31.71 -8.05 16.92
#